data_AF-A0A963L9Z1-F1
#
_entry.id   AF-A0A963L9Z1-F1
#
_cell.length_a   1.000
_cell.length_b   1.000
_cell.length_c   1.000
_cell.angle_alpha   90.00
_cell.angle_beta   90.00
_cell.angle_gamma   90.00
#
_symmetry.space_group_name_H-M   'P 1'
#
loop_
_entity.id
_entity.type
_entity.pdbx_description
1 polymer ?
#
loop_
_entity_poly.entity_id
_entity_poly.type
_entity_poly.pdbx_seq_one_letter_code
_entity_poly.pdbx_strand_id
1 'polypeptide(L)'
;SLELLMLWTDASLHVTFGIASVIGVVAGSAAHALTSGSFRWEGFASLQDLRNQLFGAVLMGFGGVTALGCTIGQGISGLSTLAMGSFIATGSIVAGSVATLKFILWKAESE
;
A
#
# COMPACT_ATOMS: atom_id res chain seq x y z
N SER A 1 22.73 4.19 24.20
CA SER A 1 21.56 4.75 23.49
C SER A 1 21.82 5.11 22.01
N LEU A 2 23.08 5.22 21.54
CA LEU A 2 23.39 5.38 20.11
C LEU A 2 23.59 4.03 19.36
N GLU A 3 23.84 2.93 20.06
CA GLU A 3 24.15 1.63 19.42
C GLU A 3 22.96 1.00 18.68
N LEU A 4 21.72 1.19 19.17
CA LEU A 4 20.50 0.76 18.47
C LEU A 4 20.25 1.53 17.17
N LEU A 5 20.70 2.79 17.08
CA LEU A 5 20.55 3.62 15.89
C LEU A 5 21.59 3.25 14.82
N MET A 6 22.82 2.89 15.25
CA MET A 6 23.87 2.40 14.35
C MET A 6 23.52 1.04 13.76
N LEU A 7 22.99 0.08 14.53
CA LEU A 7 22.59 -1.23 14.00
C LEU A 7 21.45 -1.15 12.96
N TRP A 8 20.59 -0.13 13.06
CA TRP A 8 19.51 0.12 12.10
C TRP A 8 20.00 0.78 10.81
N THR A 9 21.10 1.54 10.89
CA THR A 9 21.74 2.23 9.74
C THR A 9 22.75 1.34 9.02
N ASP A 10 23.51 0.50 9.75
CA ASP A 10 24.59 -0.32 9.19
C ASP A 10 24.07 -1.53 8.40
N ALA A 11 22.86 -2.00 8.70
CA ALA A 11 22.17 -3.03 7.90
C ALA A 11 21.70 -2.52 6.51
N SER A 12 21.84 -1.22 6.22
CA SER A 12 21.41 -0.58 4.96
C SER A 12 22.46 -0.61 3.84
N LEU A 13 23.58 -1.34 4.02
CA LEU A 13 24.59 -1.51 2.97
C LEU A 13 24.31 -2.71 2.04
N HIS A 14 23.23 -3.47 2.29
CA HIS A 14 22.73 -4.47 1.35
C HIS A 14 21.32 -4.09 0.91
N VAL A 15 21.09 -4.09 -0.41
CA VAL A 15 19.76 -3.93 -0.99
C VAL A 15 18.86 -5.03 -0.41
N THR A 16 18.07 -4.69 0.60
CA THR A 16 17.14 -5.64 1.20
C THR A 16 16.04 -5.97 0.20
N PHE A 17 15.45 -7.16 0.29
CA PHE A 17 14.38 -7.60 -0.61
C PHE A 17 13.22 -6.60 -0.69
N GLY A 18 12.91 -5.93 0.43
CA GLY A 18 11.93 -4.84 0.46
C GLY A 18 12.28 -3.65 -0.43
N ILE A 19 13.54 -3.18 -0.42
CA ILE A 19 13.97 -2.05 -1.23
C ILE A 19 14.05 -2.45 -2.71
N ALA A 20 14.60 -3.63 -3.01
CA ALA A 20 14.64 -4.18 -4.36
C ALA A 20 13.25 -4.34 -4.98
N SER A 21 12.28 -4.86 -4.20
CA SER A 21 10.91 -5.05 -4.68
C SER A 21 10.18 -3.73 -4.94
N VAL A 22 10.35 -2.73 -4.07
CA VAL A 22 9.76 -1.39 -4.30
C VAL A 22 10.32 -0.77 -5.58
N ILE A 23 11.65 -0.75 -5.74
CA ILE A 23 12.29 -0.22 -6.95
C ILE A 23 11.87 -1.03 -8.19
N GLY A 24 11.80 -2.37 -8.07
CA GLY A 24 11.37 -3.26 -9.14
C GLY A 24 9.93 -3.02 -9.59
N VAL A 25 8.99 -2.78 -8.66
CA VAL A 25 7.60 -2.45 -8.98
C VAL A 25 7.52 -1.09 -9.68
N VAL A 26 8.26 -0.08 -9.21
CA VAL A 26 8.31 1.25 -9.84
C VAL A 26 8.88 1.17 -11.25
N ALA A 27 10.04 0.53 -11.41
CA ALA A 27 10.69 0.39 -12.72
C ALA A 27 9.87 -0.50 -13.67
N GLY A 28 9.32 -1.61 -13.17
CA GLY A 28 8.51 -2.53 -13.95
C GLY A 28 7.20 -1.90 -14.43
N SER A 29 6.47 -1.20 -13.55
CA SER A 29 5.25 -0.49 -13.94
C SER A 29 5.54 0.64 -14.93
N ALA A 30 6.65 1.37 -14.77
CA ALA A 30 7.09 2.37 -15.73
C ALA A 30 7.42 1.76 -17.11
N ALA A 31 8.18 0.66 -17.15
CA ALA A 31 8.50 -0.04 -18.39
C ALA A 31 7.23 -0.58 -19.10
N HIS A 32 6.28 -1.11 -18.33
CA HIS A 32 4.99 -1.55 -18.86
C HIS A 32 4.14 -0.37 -19.38
N ALA A 33 4.11 0.76 -18.69
CA ALA A 33 3.38 1.94 -19.13
C ALA A 33 3.95 2.54 -20.44
N LEU A 34 5.28 2.53 -20.59
CA LEU A 34 5.96 3.00 -21.80
C LEU A 34 5.73 2.06 -22.99
N THR A 35 5.83 0.75 -22.78
CA THR A 35 5.61 -0.25 -23.85
C THR A 35 4.16 -0.34 -24.29
N SER A 36 3.20 -0.12 -23.39
CA SER A 36 1.77 -0.06 -23.71
C SER A 36 1.30 1.29 -24.28
N GLY A 37 2.20 2.27 -24.42
CA GLY A 37 1.86 3.62 -24.92
C GLY A 37 0.83 4.37 -24.07
N SER A 38 0.54 3.89 -22.86
CA SER A 38 -0.49 4.43 -21.97
C SER A 38 0.08 5.41 -20.94
N PHE A 39 1.35 5.80 -21.09
CA PHE A 39 2.00 6.75 -20.22
C PHE A 39 1.35 8.14 -20.39
N ARG A 40 0.52 8.50 -19.42
CA ARG A 40 -0.11 9.82 -19.28
C ARG A 40 0.41 10.48 -18.01
N TRP A 41 0.93 11.69 -18.15
CA TRP A 41 1.32 12.50 -17.00
C TRP A 41 0.06 13.15 -16.41
N GLU A 42 -0.63 12.43 -15.52
CA GLU A 42 -1.75 12.97 -14.75
C GLU A 42 -1.21 13.58 -13.45
N GLY A 43 -1.34 14.90 -13.32
CA GLY A 43 -1.14 15.62 -12.06
C GLY A 43 -2.40 15.59 -11.20
N PHE A 44 -2.28 15.98 -9.93
CA PHE A 44 -3.42 16.10 -9.02
C PHE A 44 -4.42 17.14 -9.52
N ALA A 45 -5.63 16.70 -9.88
CA ALA A 45 -6.66 17.53 -10.48
C ALA A 45 -7.26 18.57 -9.51
N SER A 46 -7.17 18.35 -8.19
CA SER A 46 -7.67 19.26 -7.15
C SER A 46 -6.94 19.07 -5.83
N LEU A 47 -6.78 20.15 -5.05
CA LEU A 47 -6.26 20.10 -3.68
C LEU A 47 -7.11 19.20 -2.76
N GLN A 48 -8.41 19.11 -3.04
CA GLN A 48 -9.34 18.30 -2.27
C GLN A 48 -9.15 16.81 -2.54
N ASP A 49 -8.84 16.44 -3.78
CA ASP A 49 -8.49 15.08 -4.18
C ASP A 49 -7.16 14.63 -3.55
N LEU A 50 -6.14 15.49 -3.62
CA LEU A 50 -4.85 15.25 -2.96
C LEU A 50 -5.01 15.04 -1.45
N ARG A 51 -5.84 15.85 -0.77
CA ARG A 51 -6.11 15.71 0.66
C ARG A 51 -6.75 14.34 0.97
N ASN A 52 -7.76 13.95 0.22
CA ASN A 52 -8.45 12.68 0.43
C ASN A 52 -7.51 11.49 0.17
N GLN A 53 -6.69 11.57 -0.87
CA GLN A 53 -5.73 10.53 -1.21
C GLN A 53 -4.62 10.40 -0.16
N LEU A 54 -4.10 11.53 0.34
CA LEU A 54 -3.09 11.56 1.39
C LEU A 54 -3.64 10.99 2.71
N PHE A 55 -4.87 11.37 3.07
CA PHE A 55 -5.54 10.82 4.26
C PHE A 55 -5.70 9.29 4.16
N GLY A 56 -6.11 8.81 2.98
CA GLY A 56 -6.16 7.37 2.70
C GLY A 56 -4.79 6.68 2.80
N ALA A 57 -3.73 7.31 2.30
CA ALA A 57 -2.37 6.77 2.36
C ALA A 57 -1.87 6.62 3.80
N VAL A 58 -2.14 7.61 4.67
CA VAL A 58 -1.79 7.55 6.10
C VAL A 58 -2.55 6.43 6.81
N LEU A 59 -3.86 6.31 6.55
CA LEU A 59 -4.68 5.22 7.10
C LEU A 59 -4.18 3.84 6.66
N MET A 60 -3.81 3.68 5.38
CA MET A 60 -3.28 2.43 4.85
C MET A 60 -1.92 2.08 5.48
N GLY A 61 -1.05 3.07 5.70
CA GLY A 61 0.22 2.89 6.40
C GLY A 61 0.03 2.46 7.85
N PHE A 62 -0.84 3.15 8.59
CA PHE A 62 -1.18 2.78 9.97
C PHE A 62 -1.77 1.37 10.05
N GLY A 63 -2.75 1.07 9.20
CA GLY A 63 -3.37 -0.25 9.12
C GLY A 63 -2.39 -1.36 8.77
N GLY A 64 -1.41 -1.10 7.90
CA GLY A 64 -0.37 -2.06 7.55
C GLY A 64 0.54 -2.44 8.72
N VAL A 65 0.87 -1.47 9.59
CA VAL A 65 1.63 -1.74 10.82
C VAL A 65 0.78 -2.48 11.84
N THR A 66 -0.48 -2.08 12.04
CA THR A 66 -1.40 -2.75 12.99
C THR A 66 -1.70 -4.19 12.59
N ALA A 67 -1.90 -4.45 11.29
CA ALA A 67 -2.17 -5.79 10.77
C ALA A 67 -0.90 -6.64 10.59
N LEU A 68 0.28 -6.09 10.92
CA LEU A 68 1.59 -6.72 10.69
C LEU A 68 1.73 -7.26 9.25
N GLY A 69 1.25 -6.47 8.28
CA GLY A 69 1.32 -6.81 6.87
C GLY A 69 0.37 -6.01 5.99
N CYS A 70 0.52 -6.22 4.69
CA CYS A 70 -0.33 -5.63 3.65
C CYS A 70 -1.09 -6.73 2.91
N THR A 71 -1.89 -6.35 1.92
CA THR A 71 -2.60 -7.27 1.03
C THR A 71 -1.69 -8.31 0.35
N ILE A 72 -0.43 -7.94 0.05
CA ILE A 72 0.54 -8.89 -0.52
C ILE A 72 1.02 -9.87 0.56
N GLY A 73 1.39 -9.37 1.74
CA GLY A 73 1.93 -10.20 2.82
C GLY A 73 0.89 -11.09 3.49
N GLN A 74 -0.21 -10.52 3.98
CA GLN A 74 -1.26 -11.27 4.66
C GLN A 74 -2.24 -11.89 3.68
N GLY A 75 -2.61 -11.18 2.61
CA GLY A 75 -3.61 -11.68 1.64
C GLY A 75 -3.07 -12.76 0.72
N ILE A 76 -1.93 -12.56 0.05
CA ILE A 76 -1.38 -13.56 -0.87
C ILE A 76 -0.62 -14.63 -0.08
N SER A 77 0.42 -14.25 0.66
CA SER A 77 1.28 -15.24 1.34
C SER A 77 0.64 -15.83 2.60
N GLY A 78 -0.04 -15.01 3.42
CA GLY A 78 -0.67 -15.46 4.66
C GLY A 78 -1.87 -16.39 4.45
N LEU A 79 -2.69 -16.16 3.42
CA LEU A 79 -3.79 -17.07 3.08
C LEU A 79 -3.27 -18.40 2.54
N SER A 80 -2.19 -18.39 1.74
CA SER A 80 -1.54 -19.62 1.26
C SER A 80 -0.95 -20.47 2.40
N THR A 81 -0.61 -19.85 3.54
CA THR A 81 -0.09 -20.55 4.72
C THR A 81 -1.21 -21.03 5.66
N LEU A 82 -2.48 -20.82 5.29
CA LEU A 82 -3.68 -21.19 6.06
C LEU A 82 -3.69 -20.64 7.50
N ALA A 83 -3.07 -19.49 7.72
CA ALA A 83 -3.00 -18.86 9.03
C ALA A 83 -4.36 -18.23 9.40
N MET A 84 -4.95 -18.62 10.53
CA MET A 84 -6.23 -18.07 11.01
C MET A 84 -6.20 -16.54 11.13
N GLY A 85 -5.05 -15.97 11.52
CA GLY A 85 -4.85 -14.52 11.61
C GLY A 85 -4.92 -13.80 10.25
N SER A 86 -4.51 -14.47 9.16
CA SER A 86 -4.56 -13.89 7.82
C SER A 86 -5.99 -13.76 7.31
N PHE A 87 -6.90 -14.68 7.65
CA PHE A 87 -8.31 -14.56 7.29
C PHE A 87 -8.97 -13.35 7.95
N ILE A 88 -8.65 -13.09 9.22
CA ILE A 88 -9.18 -11.93 9.96
C ILE A 88 -8.60 -10.63 9.39
N ALA A 89 -7.28 -10.58 9.17
CA ALA A 89 -6.62 -9.40 8.61
C ALA A 89 -7.10 -9.09 7.18
N THR A 90 -7.20 -10.11 6.32
CA THR A 90 -7.70 -9.92 4.95
C THR A 90 -9.18 -9.56 4.95
N GLY A 91 -9.99 -10.21 5.80
CA GLY A 91 -11.41 -9.90 5.96
C GLY A 91 -11.64 -8.46 6.40
N SER A 92 -10.85 -7.95 7.35
CA SER A 92 -10.96 -6.56 7.81
C SER A 92 -10.50 -5.55 6.75
N ILE A 93 -9.44 -5.86 5.99
CA ILE A 93 -9.01 -5.03 4.85
C ILE A 93 -10.11 -4.95 3.78
N VAL A 94 -10.73 -6.08 3.44
CA VAL A 94 -11.83 -6.13 2.46
C VAL A 94 -13.04 -5.37 2.98
N ALA A 95 -13.45 -5.60 4.24
CA ALA A 95 -14.58 -4.91 4.84
C ALA A 95 -14.38 -3.38 4.87
N GLY A 96 -13.18 -2.91 5.26
CA GLY A 96 -12.82 -1.50 5.23
C GLY A 96 -12.88 -0.91 3.82
N SER A 97 -12.33 -1.64 2.84
CA SER A 97 -12.34 -1.21 1.43
C SER A 97 -13.76 -1.08 0.88
N VAL A 98 -14.63 -2.05 1.15
CA VAL A 98 -16.03 -2.04 0.73
C VAL A 98 -16.80 -0.90 1.41
N ALA A 99 -16.57 -0.66 2.70
CA ALA A 99 -17.20 0.45 3.42
C ALA A 99 -16.80 1.80 2.84
N THR A 100 -15.51 2.02 2.56
CA THR A 100 -15.01 3.24 1.93
C THR A 100 -15.57 3.43 0.52
N LEU A 101 -15.61 2.37 -0.30
CA LEU A 101 -16.20 2.42 -1.64
C LEU A 101 -17.69 2.80 -1.58
N LYS A 102 -18.46 2.15 -0.69
CA LYS A 102 -19.87 2.48 -0.49
C LYS A 102 -20.06 3.92 -0.02
N PHE A 103 -19.21 4.42 0.88
CA PHE A 103 -19.27 5.80 1.36
C PHE A 103 -18.98 6.81 0.24
N ILE A 104 -17.95 6.57 -0.56
CA ILE A 104 -17.58 7.43 -1.69
C ILE A 104 -18.70 7.44 -2.74
N LEU A 105 -19.25 6.28 -3.08
CA LEU A 105 -20.35 6.17 -4.04
C LEU A 105 -21.63 6.84 -3.54
N TRP A 106 -21.99 6.63 -2.27
CA TRP A 106 -23.15 7.28 -1.66
C TRP A 106 -23.02 8.81 -1.68
N LYS A 107 -21.82 9.32 -1.37
CA LYS A 107 -21.54 10.75 -1.42
C LYS A 107 -21.65 11.28 -2.86
N ALA A 108 -21.14 10.53 -3.84
CA ALA A 108 -21.22 10.91 -5.25
C ALA A 108 -22.66 10.89 -5.80
N GLU A 109 -23.56 10.06 -5.25
CA GLU A 109 -24.98 10.02 -5.63
C GLU A 109 -25.80 11.13 -4.96
N SER A 110 -25.32 11.71 -3.85
CA SER A 110 -25.99 12.81 -3.13
C SER A 110 -25.57 14.22 -3.59
N GLU A 111 -24.60 14.34 -4.50
CA GLU A 111 -24.24 15.58 -5.20
C GLU A 111 -24.92 15.64 -6.58
#